data_AF-A0A4Q5Y0A8-F1
#
_entry.id   AF-A0A4Q5Y0A8-F1
#
_cell.length_a   1.000
_cell.length_b   1.000
_cell.length_c   1.000
_cell.angle_alpha   90.00
_cell.angle_beta   90.00
_cell.angle_gamma   90.00
#
_symmetry.space_group_name_H-M   'P 1'
#
loop_
_entity.id
_entity.type
_entity.pdbx_description
1 polymer ?
#
loop_
_entity_poly.entity_id
_entity_poly.type
_entity_poly.pdbx_seq_one_letter_code
_entity_poly.pdbx_strand_id
1 'polypeptide(L)'
;MLWASLVLGFVHLLAAAFTSVSQRGMKWAAGPRDEATPPLNAVGGRLDRAWKNYLETLPLFVGAIIAQAASGNVSNLAPLGALLYFWGRVAYLPAYATGWPYVRTLAWGVAMLGIVMLLIACLPGM
;
A
#
# COMPACT_ATOMS: atom_id res chain seq x y z
N MET A 1 -7.06 0.32 12.16
CA MET A 1 -6.34 1.00 11.06
C MET A 1 -6.86 0.65 9.66
N LEU A 2 -7.89 -0.20 9.51
CA LEU A 2 -8.43 -0.57 8.19
C LEU A 2 -8.88 0.64 7.35
N TRP A 3 -9.77 1.47 7.88
CA TRP A 3 -10.29 2.65 7.17
C TRP A 3 -9.16 3.59 6.70
N ALA A 4 -8.15 3.81 7.54
CA ALA A 4 -7.02 4.68 7.25
C ALA A 4 -6.15 4.10 6.12
N SER A 5 -5.94 2.79 6.10
CA SER A 5 -5.27 2.09 5.00
C SER A 5 -6.07 2.14 3.70
N LEU A 6 -7.41 2.13 3.75
CA LEU A 6 -8.22 2.32 2.53
C LEU A 6 -8.07 3.75 1.99
N VAL A 7 -8.12 4.76 2.87
CA VAL A 7 -7.83 6.16 2.50
C VAL A 7 -6.42 6.31 1.92
N LEU A 8 -5.42 5.68 2.52
CA LEU A 8 -4.04 5.68 2.01
C LEU A 8 -3.92 4.99 0.64
N GLY A 9 -4.79 4.01 0.35
CA GLY A 9 -4.93 3.40 -0.97
C GLY A 9 -5.37 4.42 -2.03
N PHE A 10 -6.34 5.28 -1.70
CA PHE A 10 -6.71 6.40 -2.58
C PHE A 10 -5.52 7.35 -2.80
N VAL A 11 -4.71 7.63 -1.78
CA VAL A 11 -3.50 8.46 -1.94
C VAL A 11 -2.51 7.83 -2.92
N HIS A 12 -2.26 6.52 -2.82
CA HIS A 12 -1.37 5.82 -3.78
C HIS A 12 -1.93 5.85 -5.21
N LEU A 13 -3.23 5.55 -5.35
CA LEU A 13 -3.93 5.58 -6.63
C LEU A 13 -3.84 6.96 -7.28
N LEU A 14 -4.17 8.01 -6.52
CA LEU A 14 -4.14 9.38 -7.01
C LEU A 14 -2.71 9.80 -7.37
N ALA A 15 -1.70 9.47 -6.56
CA ALA A 15 -0.31 9.80 -6.88
C ALA A 15 0.16 9.17 -8.21
N ALA A 16 -0.19 7.91 -8.45
CA ALA A 16 0.12 7.23 -9.71
C ALA A 16 -0.70 7.80 -10.89
N ALA A 17 -2.00 8.04 -10.69
CA ALA A 17 -2.90 8.56 -11.72
C ALA A 17 -2.53 10.00 -12.13
N PHE A 18 -2.31 10.90 -11.16
CA PHE A 18 -1.97 12.29 -11.43
C PHE A 18 -0.66 12.40 -12.21
N THR A 19 0.38 11.66 -11.81
CA THR A 19 1.67 11.70 -12.54
C THR A 19 1.59 11.10 -13.94
N SER A 20 0.72 10.11 -14.14
CA SER A 20 0.43 9.55 -15.47
C SER A 20 -0.32 10.55 -16.35
N VAL A 21 -1.40 11.14 -15.85
CA VAL A 21 -2.23 12.09 -16.60
C VAL A 21 -1.48 13.40 -16.86
N SER A 22 -0.68 13.90 -15.92
CA SER A 22 0.08 15.14 -16.11
C SER A 22 1.13 15.00 -17.22
N GLN A 23 1.71 13.81 -17.39
CA GLN A 23 2.72 13.57 -18.43
C GLN A 23 2.09 13.24 -19.79
N ARG A 24 1.00 12.45 -19.80
CA ARG A 24 0.40 11.93 -21.03
C ARG A 24 -0.77 12.77 -21.55
N GLY A 25 -1.30 13.65 -20.71
CA GLY A 25 -2.42 14.53 -21.02
C GLY A 25 -3.80 13.88 -20.84
N MET A 26 -4.83 14.73 -20.74
CA MET A 26 -6.22 14.30 -20.53
C MET A 26 -6.79 13.52 -21.72
N LYS A 27 -6.40 13.89 -22.95
CA LYS A 27 -6.83 13.16 -24.17
C LYS A 27 -6.40 11.70 -24.12
N TRP A 28 -5.16 11.43 -23.69
CA TRP A 28 -4.68 10.06 -23.49
C TRP A 28 -5.41 9.37 -22.35
N ALA A 29 -5.66 10.07 -21.23
CA ALA A 29 -6.34 9.50 -20.08
C ALA A 29 -7.80 9.09 -20.36
N ALA A 30 -8.53 9.88 -21.17
CA ALA A 30 -9.91 9.61 -21.56
C ALA A 30 -10.05 8.72 -22.80
N GLY A 31 -8.97 8.57 -23.58
CA GLY A 31 -8.92 7.70 -24.74
C GLY A 31 -8.85 6.21 -24.37
N PRO A 32 -8.99 5.31 -25.37
CA PRO A 32 -9.02 3.86 -25.15
C PRO A 32 -7.65 3.25 -24.78
N ARG A 33 -6.54 3.99 -24.98
CA ARG A 33 -5.16 3.58 -24.62
C ARG A 33 -4.65 2.32 -25.33
N ASP A 34 -5.19 2.01 -26.50
CA ASP A 34 -4.79 0.85 -27.32
C ASP A 34 -3.41 1.04 -27.97
N GLU A 35 -2.96 2.29 -28.12
CA GLU A 35 -1.65 2.63 -28.66
C GLU A 35 -0.53 2.44 -27.63
N ALA A 36 0.70 2.29 -28.14
CA ALA A 36 1.90 2.16 -27.32
C ALA A 36 1.99 3.33 -26.32
N THR A 37 1.93 2.98 -25.04
CA THR A 37 1.86 3.97 -23.97
C THR A 37 3.26 4.55 -23.69
N PRO A 38 3.46 5.88 -23.77
CA PRO A 38 4.76 6.48 -23.49
C PRO A 38 5.22 6.18 -22.06
N PRO A 39 6.50 5.83 -21.84
CA PRO A 39 7.01 5.52 -20.52
C PRO A 39 6.91 6.74 -19.59
N LEU A 40 6.57 6.51 -18.32
CA LEU A 40 6.57 7.57 -17.32
C LEU A 40 8.00 8.02 -17.02
N ASN A 41 8.13 9.28 -16.63
CA ASN A 41 9.38 9.79 -16.07
C ASN A 41 9.75 9.03 -14.79
N ALA A 42 10.97 9.27 -14.29
CA ALA A 42 11.51 8.50 -13.18
C ALA A 42 10.61 8.52 -11.92
N VAL A 43 9.99 9.65 -11.59
CA VAL A 43 9.10 9.81 -10.41
C VAL A 43 7.76 9.12 -10.67
N GLY A 44 7.12 9.36 -11.82
CA GLY A 44 5.85 8.75 -12.17
C GLY A 44 5.94 7.23 -12.23
N GLY A 45 7.02 6.69 -12.83
CA GLY A 45 7.28 5.26 -12.83
C GLY A 45 7.51 4.68 -11.43
N ARG A 46 8.09 5.47 -10.52
CA ARG A 46 8.26 5.08 -9.11
C ARG A 46 6.93 5.04 -8.36
N LEU A 47 6.07 6.04 -8.55
CA LEU A 47 4.74 6.08 -7.93
C LEU A 47 3.80 4.99 -8.48
N ASP A 48 3.85 4.69 -9.78
CA ASP A 48 3.12 3.57 -10.38
C ASP A 48 3.53 2.22 -9.76
N ARG A 49 4.84 1.98 -9.58
CA ARG A 49 5.31 0.78 -8.88
C ARG A 49 4.92 0.77 -7.40
N ALA A 50 4.93 1.93 -6.73
CA ALA A 50 4.48 2.02 -5.34
C ALA A 50 2.99 1.67 -5.19
N TRP A 51 2.15 2.11 -6.13
CA TRP A 51 0.73 1.75 -6.20
C TRP A 51 0.52 0.25 -6.44
N LYS A 52 1.18 -0.32 -7.44
CA LYS A 52 1.10 -1.77 -7.73
C LYS A 52 1.52 -2.61 -6.52
N ASN A 53 2.59 -2.22 -5.85
CA ASN A 53 3.01 -2.90 -4.63
C ASN A 53 2.03 -2.73 -3.46
N TYR A 54 1.33 -1.59 -3.36
CA TYR A 54 0.26 -1.41 -2.37
C TYR A 54 -0.89 -2.39 -2.60
N LEU A 55 -1.26 -2.60 -3.86
CA LEU A 55 -2.31 -3.54 -4.26
C LEU A 55 -1.95 -5.01 -3.99
N GLU A 56 -0.66 -5.36 -3.97
CA GLU A 56 -0.21 -6.71 -3.60
C GLU A 56 -0.43 -6.99 -2.11
N THR A 57 -0.18 -6.00 -1.24
CA THR A 57 -0.21 -6.20 0.21
C THR A 57 -1.55 -5.83 0.85
N LEU A 58 -2.31 -4.90 0.26
CA LEU A 58 -3.56 -4.42 0.84
C LEU A 58 -4.60 -5.53 1.01
N PRO A 59 -4.87 -6.41 0.02
CA PRO A 59 -5.84 -7.49 0.20
C PRO A 59 -5.47 -8.44 1.34
N LEU A 60 -4.17 -8.72 1.51
CA LEU A 60 -3.66 -9.54 2.60
C LEU A 60 -3.91 -8.87 3.96
N PHE A 61 -3.63 -7.58 4.08
CA PHE A 61 -3.92 -6.81 5.29
C PHE A 61 -5.42 -6.73 5.60
N VAL A 62 -6.24 -6.46 4.60
CA VAL A 62 -7.71 -6.39 4.72
C VAL A 62 -8.25 -7.74 5.19
N GLY A 63 -7.81 -8.84 4.58
CA GLY A 63 -8.19 -10.19 4.98
C GLY A 63 -7.76 -10.49 6.42
N ALA A 64 -6.50 -10.20 6.77
CA ALA A 64 -5.96 -10.46 8.10
C ALA A 64 -6.69 -9.68 9.20
N ILE A 65 -6.94 -8.39 9.01
CA ILE A 65 -7.60 -7.56 10.03
C ILE A 65 -9.09 -7.90 10.21
N ILE A 66 -9.77 -8.30 9.13
CA ILE A 66 -11.16 -8.77 9.20
C ILE A 66 -11.22 -10.15 9.86
N ALA A 67 -10.32 -11.07 9.49
CA ALA A 67 -10.22 -12.38 10.12
C ALA A 67 -9.94 -12.28 11.62
N GLN A 68 -9.02 -11.38 12.02
CA GLN A 68 -8.73 -11.14 13.43
C GLN A 68 -9.96 -10.58 14.16
N ALA A 69 -10.65 -9.59 13.58
CA ALA A 69 -11.87 -9.05 14.16
C ALA A 69 -12.99 -10.11 14.30
N ALA A 70 -13.09 -11.04 13.35
CA ALA A 70 -14.07 -12.13 13.38
C ALA A 70 -13.68 -13.29 14.31
N SER A 71 -12.39 -13.41 14.68
CA SER A 71 -11.91 -14.52 15.53
C SER A 71 -12.41 -14.46 16.97
N GLY A 72 -12.84 -13.28 17.44
CA GLY A 72 -13.23 -13.07 18.84
C GLY A 72 -12.07 -13.08 19.84
N ASN A 73 -10.83 -13.29 19.37
CA ASN A 73 -9.66 -13.31 20.24
C ASN A 73 -9.25 -11.89 20.67
N VAL A 74 -8.92 -11.76 21.96
CA VAL A 74 -8.36 -10.53 22.53
C VAL A 74 -6.83 -10.65 22.51
N SER A 75 -6.18 -9.92 21.59
CA SER A 75 -4.73 -9.92 21.45
C SER A 75 -4.16 -8.50 21.41
N ASN A 76 -3.07 -8.28 22.13
CA ASN A 76 -2.30 -7.02 22.06
C ASN A 76 -1.50 -6.89 20.76
N LEU A 77 -1.34 -7.98 20.01
CA LEU A 77 -0.62 -7.98 18.73
C LEU A 77 -1.44 -7.35 17.61
N ALA A 78 -2.77 -7.47 17.64
CA ALA A 78 -3.62 -6.96 16.57
C ALA A 78 -3.57 -5.43 16.42
N PRO A 79 -3.69 -4.62 17.49
CA PRO A 79 -3.54 -3.17 17.40
C PRO A 79 -2.16 -2.76 16.88
N LEU A 80 -1.09 -3.39 17.38
CA LEU A 80 0.28 -3.09 16.96
C LEU A 80 0.50 -3.48 15.49
N GLY A 81 0.08 -4.66 15.07
CA GLY A 81 0.18 -5.11 13.68
C GLY A 81 -0.56 -4.19 12.72
N ALA A 82 -1.75 -3.72 13.11
CA ALA A 82 -2.52 -2.75 12.35
C ALA A 82 -1.80 -1.39 12.21
N LEU A 83 -1.14 -0.91 13.28
CA LEU A 83 -0.34 0.32 13.26
C LEU A 83 0.92 0.18 12.39
N LEU A 84 1.64 -0.94 12.51
CA LEU A 84 2.86 -1.20 11.72
C LEU A 84 2.56 -1.28 10.23
N TYR A 85 1.47 -1.95 9.83
CA TYR A 85 1.04 -1.94 8.44
C TYR A 85 0.79 -0.53 7.94
N PHE A 86 -0.07 0.23 8.63
CA PHE A 86 -0.46 1.57 8.19
C PHE A 86 0.75 2.50 8.08
N TRP A 87 1.54 2.64 9.15
CA TRP A 87 2.68 3.57 9.16
C TRP A 87 3.83 3.12 8.26
N GLY A 88 4.05 1.80 8.13
CA GLY A 88 4.98 1.26 7.15
C GLY A 88 4.61 1.69 5.74
N ARG A 89 3.32 1.63 5.37
CA ARG A 89 2.87 2.08 4.06
C ARG A 89 2.88 3.61 3.89
N VAL A 90 2.62 4.37 4.96
CA VAL A 90 2.76 5.84 4.94
C VAL A 90 4.21 6.24 4.66
N ALA A 91 5.19 5.59 5.28
CA ALA A 91 6.61 5.85 5.03
C ALA A 91 7.09 5.32 3.66
N TYR A 92 6.52 4.20 3.20
CA TYR A 92 6.89 3.56 1.94
C TYR A 92 6.67 4.47 0.73
N LEU A 93 5.53 5.16 0.66
CA LEU A 93 5.16 6.01 -0.49
C LEU A 93 6.18 7.14 -0.78
N PRO A 94 6.52 8.05 0.17
CA PRO A 94 7.50 9.09 -0.07
C PRO A 94 8.91 8.52 -0.30
N ALA A 95 9.31 7.48 0.43
CA ALA A 95 10.61 6.83 0.23
C ALA A 95 10.76 6.24 -1.18
N TYR A 96 9.69 5.65 -1.73
CA TYR A 96 9.67 5.18 -3.10
C TYR A 96 9.71 6.36 -4.09
N ALA A 97 8.93 7.41 -3.84
CA ALA A 97 8.88 8.59 -4.72
C ALA A 97 10.25 9.29 -4.83
N THR A 98 10.98 9.45 -3.73
CA THR A 98 12.31 10.07 -3.68
C THR A 98 13.44 9.13 -4.08
N GLY A 99 13.18 7.82 -4.15
CA GLY A 99 14.15 6.83 -4.59
C GLY A 99 15.13 6.40 -3.51
N TRP A 100 14.72 6.37 -2.24
CA TRP A 100 15.53 5.88 -1.11
C TRP A 100 15.37 4.37 -0.95
N PRO A 101 16.31 3.55 -1.46
CA PRO A 101 16.09 2.10 -1.62
C PRO A 101 15.96 1.38 -0.27
N TYR A 102 16.83 1.68 0.69
CA TYR A 102 16.86 0.99 1.99
C TYR A 102 15.69 1.37 2.89
N VAL A 103 15.33 2.65 2.94
CA VAL A 103 14.20 3.14 3.75
C VAL A 103 12.89 2.53 3.24
N ARG A 104 12.71 2.48 1.93
CA ARG A 104 11.56 1.81 1.31
C ARG A 104 11.50 0.33 1.71
N THR A 105 12.60 -0.41 1.60
CA THR A 105 12.62 -1.85 1.94
C THR A 105 12.32 -2.08 3.41
N LEU A 106 12.86 -1.26 4.31
CA LEU A 106 12.56 -1.33 5.74
C LEU A 106 11.06 -1.07 6.00
N ALA A 107 10.51 -0.01 5.39
CA ALA A 107 9.10 0.34 5.53
C ALA A 107 8.16 -0.79 5.02
N TRP A 108 8.55 -1.46 3.93
CA TRP A 108 7.84 -2.64 3.45
C TRP A 108 7.91 -3.82 4.44
N GLY A 109 9.09 -4.09 4.99
CA GLY A 109 9.29 -5.15 5.98
C GLY A 109 8.47 -4.93 7.25
N VAL A 110 8.44 -3.68 7.74
CA VAL A 110 7.58 -3.27 8.87
C VAL A 110 6.10 -3.51 8.56
N ALA A 111 5.66 -3.15 7.36
CA ALA A 111 4.27 -3.37 6.97
C ALA A 111 3.92 -4.86 6.87
N MET A 112 4.84 -5.68 6.35
CA MET A 112 4.65 -7.12 6.24
C MET A 112 4.62 -7.80 7.61
N LEU A 113 5.49 -7.38 8.53
CA LEU A 113 5.46 -7.81 9.93
C LEU A 113 4.09 -7.51 10.56
N GLY A 114 3.51 -6.35 10.27
CA GLY A 114 2.18 -5.99 10.75
C GLY A 114 1.08 -6.96 10.30
N ILE A 115 1.14 -7.43 9.06
CA ILE A 115 0.20 -8.46 8.54
C ILE A 115 0.42 -9.78 9.27
N VAL A 116 1.68 -10.22 9.42
CA VAL A 116 2.00 -11.46 10.14
C VAL A 116 1.49 -11.41 11.59
N MET A 117 1.64 -10.27 12.27
CA MET A 117 1.13 -10.09 13.64
C MET A 117 -0.39 -10.19 13.71
N LEU A 118 -1.12 -9.64 12.73
CA LEU A 118 -2.57 -9.79 12.66
C LEU A 118 -2.98 -11.26 12.47
N LEU A 119 -2.28 -12.00 11.63
CA LEU A 119 -2.54 -13.43 11.42
C LEU A 119 -2.24 -14.27 12.66
N ILE A 120 -1.15 -13.95 13.37
CA ILE A 120 -0.82 -14.59 14.64
C ILE A 120 -1.87 -14.28 15.71
N ALA A 121 -2.41 -13.06 15.74
CA ALA A 121 -3.47 -12.66 16.66
C ALA A 121 -4.80 -13.42 16.42
N CYS A 122 -4.95 -14.11 15.29
CA CYS A 122 -6.08 -15.03 15.06
C CYS A 122 -5.93 -16.36 15.80
N LEU A 123 -4.74 -16.68 16.33
CA LEU A 123 -4.51 -17.92 17.07
C LEU A 123 -5.02 -17.81 18.51
N PRO A 124 -5.66 -18.86 19.06
CA PRO A 124 -6.12 -18.84 20.44
C PRO A 124 -4.95 -18.66 21.43
N GLY A 125 -5.13 -17.76 22.41
CA GLY A 125 -4.15 -17.54 23.50
C GLY A 125 -3.00 -16.58 23.17
N MET A 126 -3.03 -15.93 22.00
CA MET A 126 -2.11 -14.85 21.58
C MET A 126 -2.69 -13.45 21.79
#